data_AF-A0A095Z595-F1
#
_entry.id   AF-A0A095Z595-F1
#
_cell.length_a   1.000
_cell.length_b   1.000
_cell.length_c   1.000
_cell.angle_alpha   90.00
_cell.angle_beta   90.00
_cell.angle_gamma   90.00
#
_symmetry.space_group_name_H-M   'P 1'
#
loop_
_entity.id
_entity.type
_entity.pdbx_description
1 polymer ?
#
loop_
_entity_poly.entity_id
_entity_poly.type
_entity_poly.pdbx_seq_one_letter_code
_entity_poly.pdbx_strand_id
1 'polypeptide(L)'
;MEKVKQRNKFLLKILIISALIILNFSLEAMMMAKDPSVFTTISKINPELSYDDFLNSIIFSLFIKVINPITISLYTFFTIKKYGINKTYKLFFGAMTLISIVNLFFSFSIGSVFYYLGLILNIFLLIVITRQER
;
A
#
# COMPACT_ATOMS: atom_id res chain seq x y z
N MET A 1 8.61 -6.34 -30.87
CA MET A 1 7.25 -5.99 -30.38
C MET A 1 6.87 -6.69 -29.08
N GLU A 2 7.18 -7.97 -28.92
CA GLU A 2 6.71 -8.78 -27.77
C GLU A 2 7.23 -8.30 -26.40
N LYS A 3 8.53 -7.97 -26.29
CA LYS A 3 9.13 -7.42 -25.06
C LYS A 3 8.52 -6.10 -24.61
N VAL A 4 8.12 -5.24 -25.56
CA VAL A 4 7.45 -3.96 -25.27
C VAL A 4 6.05 -4.21 -24.74
N LYS A 5 5.31 -5.14 -25.36
CA LYS A 5 3.97 -5.55 -24.91
C LYS A 5 4.01 -6.15 -23.50
N GLN A 6 5.00 -7.00 -23.21
CA GLN A 6 5.20 -7.57 -21.87
C GLN A 6 5.52 -6.50 -20.82
N ARG A 7 6.41 -5.55 -21.13
CA ARG A 7 6.73 -4.41 -20.23
C ARG A 7 5.50 -3.54 -19.95
N ASN A 8 4.72 -3.22 -20.98
CA ASN A 8 3.49 -2.44 -20.81
C ASN A 8 2.46 -3.20 -19.95
N LYS A 9 2.32 -4.51 -20.14
CA LYS A 9 1.44 -5.36 -19.31
C LYS A 9 1.90 -5.38 -17.85
N PHE A 10 3.21 -5.48 -17.61
CA PHE A 10 3.78 -5.41 -16.26
C PHE A 10 3.52 -4.04 -15.62
N LEU A 11 3.82 -2.95 -16.33
CA LEU A 11 3.56 -1.59 -15.86
C LEU A 11 2.09 -1.41 -15.50
N LEU A 12 1.17 -1.81 -16.37
CA LEU A 12 -0.26 -1.69 -16.14
C LEU A 12 -0.70 -2.45 -14.88
N LYS A 13 -0.18 -3.67 -14.66
CA LYS A 13 -0.45 -4.43 -13.42
C LYS A 13 0.03 -3.66 -12.19
N ILE A 14 1.27 -3.16 -12.19
CA ILE A 14 1.81 -2.38 -11.07
C ILE A 14 0.94 -1.15 -10.79
N LEU A 15 0.56 -0.39 -11.83
CA LEU A 15 -0.26 0.81 -11.68
C LEU A 15 -1.65 0.48 -11.11
N ILE A 16 -2.34 -0.52 -11.66
CA ILE A 16 -3.68 -0.92 -11.21
C ILE A 16 -3.65 -1.41 -9.76
N ILE A 17 -2.73 -2.30 -9.43
CA ILE A 17 -2.64 -2.85 -8.07
C ILE A 17 -2.29 -1.74 -7.07
N SER A 18 -1.35 -0.86 -7.42
CA SER A 18 -0.98 0.28 -6.57
C SER A 18 -2.17 1.22 -6.35
N ALA A 19 -2.92 1.54 -7.41
CA ALA A 19 -4.13 2.36 -7.29
C ALA A 19 -5.20 1.73 -6.40
N LEU A 20 -5.41 0.40 -6.51
CA LEU A 20 -6.35 -0.32 -5.65
C LEU A 20 -5.90 -0.32 -4.18
N ILE A 21 -4.60 -0.49 -3.91
CA ILE A 21 -4.06 -0.40 -2.54
C ILE A 21 -4.30 1.00 -1.96
N ILE A 22 -3.97 2.05 -2.73
CA ILE A 22 -4.16 3.44 -2.32
C ILE A 22 -5.63 3.71 -2.04
N LEU A 23 -6.52 3.32 -2.95
CA LEU A 23 -7.97 3.50 -2.77
C LEU A 23 -8.50 2.78 -1.53
N ASN A 24 -8.11 1.51 -1.32
CA ASN A 24 -8.52 0.73 -0.17
C ASN A 24 -8.17 1.42 1.15
N PHE A 25 -6.92 1.88 1.31
CA PHE A 25 -6.49 2.53 2.53
C PHE A 25 -7.05 3.94 2.69
N SER A 26 -7.25 4.68 1.60
CA SER A 26 -7.96 5.96 1.65
C SER A 26 -9.39 5.80 2.14
N LEU A 27 -10.12 4.77 1.68
CA LEU A 27 -11.47 4.47 2.15
C LEU A 27 -11.47 4.06 3.63
N GLU A 28 -10.52 3.24 4.06
CA GLU A 28 -10.35 2.87 5.47
C GLU A 28 -10.15 4.11 6.35
N ALA A 29 -9.22 4.99 5.96
CA ALA A 29 -8.93 6.22 6.68
C ALA A 29 -10.14 7.17 6.75
N MET A 30 -10.88 7.32 5.64
CA MET A 30 -12.10 8.13 5.61
C MET A 30 -13.19 7.57 6.55
N MET A 31 -13.34 6.24 6.60
CA MET A 31 -14.30 5.62 7.51
C MET A 31 -13.92 5.81 8.98
N MET A 32 -12.63 5.66 9.30
CA MET A 32 -12.13 5.90 10.66
C MET A 32 -12.27 7.36 11.10
N ALA A 33 -12.01 8.32 10.20
CA ALA A 33 -12.13 9.74 10.50
C ALA A 33 -13.58 10.18 10.69
N LYS A 34 -14.52 9.60 9.92
CA LYS A 34 -15.93 9.98 9.94
C LYS A 34 -16.69 9.46 11.17
N ASP A 35 -16.30 8.31 11.73
CA ASP A 35 -17.06 7.65 12.78
C ASP A 35 -16.69 8.18 14.20
N PRO A 36 -17.58 8.94 14.87
CA PRO A 36 -17.29 9.48 16.21
C PRO A 36 -17.14 8.40 17.28
N SER A 37 -17.71 7.20 17.04
CA SER A 37 -17.60 6.08 17.98
C SER A 37 -16.18 5.56 18.11
N VAL A 38 -15.38 5.68 17.03
CA VAL A 38 -13.96 5.30 17.03
C VAL A 38 -13.15 6.23 17.92
N PHE A 39 -13.32 7.54 17.77
CA PHE A 39 -12.66 8.52 18.62
C PHE A 39 -13.07 8.38 20.09
N THR A 40 -14.37 8.26 20.38
CA THR A 40 -14.86 8.09 21.76
C THR A 40 -14.39 6.80 22.42
N THR A 41 -14.09 5.76 21.66
CA THR A 41 -13.49 4.53 22.19
C THR A 41 -12.01 4.74 22.52
N ILE A 42 -11.28 5.44 21.67
CA ILE A 42 -9.85 5.72 21.86
C ILE A 42 -9.63 6.72 22.99
N SER A 43 -10.47 7.75 23.11
CA SER A 43 -10.36 8.77 24.16
C SER A 43 -10.67 8.22 25.56
N LYS A 44 -11.42 7.11 25.67
CA LYS A 44 -11.57 6.39 26.96
C LYS A 44 -10.26 5.75 27.43
N ILE A 45 -9.37 5.40 26.51
CA ILE A 45 -8.08 4.77 26.80
C ILE A 45 -7.01 5.87 27.01
N ASN A 46 -7.06 6.94 26.22
CA ASN A 46 -6.19 8.11 26.35
C ASN A 46 -7.02 9.41 26.43
N PRO A 47 -7.39 9.84 27.65
CA PRO A 47 -8.27 11.00 27.87
C PRO A 47 -7.67 12.33 27.40
N GLU A 48 -6.34 12.42 27.33
CA GLU A 48 -5.62 13.62 26.88
C GLU A 48 -5.58 13.75 25.35
N LEU A 49 -6.02 12.73 24.61
CA LEU A 49 -5.91 12.71 23.17
C LEU A 49 -6.96 13.64 22.54
N SER A 50 -6.50 14.70 21.87
CA SER A 50 -7.39 15.59 21.14
C SER A 50 -7.93 14.92 19.87
N TYR A 51 -9.06 15.41 19.35
CA TYR A 51 -9.59 14.92 18.07
C TYR A 51 -8.64 15.25 16.90
N ASP A 52 -7.91 16.36 16.97
CA ASP A 52 -6.92 16.74 15.96
C ASP A 52 -5.75 15.75 15.94
N ASP A 53 -5.27 15.31 17.11
CA ASP A 53 -4.22 14.28 17.21
C ASP A 53 -4.69 12.94 16.63
N PHE A 54 -5.95 12.58 16.88
CA PHE A 54 -6.56 11.41 16.29
C PHE A 54 -6.60 11.49 14.75
N LEU A 55 -7.08 12.59 14.18
CA LEU A 55 -7.08 12.79 12.73
C LEU A 55 -5.67 12.76 12.14
N ASN A 56 -4.70 13.41 12.78
CA ASN A 56 -3.31 13.39 12.37
C ASN A 56 -2.74 11.97 12.35
N SER A 57 -3.08 11.15 13.35
CA SER A 57 -2.66 9.74 13.40
C SER A 57 -3.24 8.91 12.24
N ILE A 58 -4.50 9.15 11.87
CA ILE A 58 -5.14 8.49 10.73
C ILE A 58 -4.44 8.88 9.42
N ILE A 59 -4.21 10.18 9.21
CA ILE A 59 -3.53 10.69 8.01
C ILE A 59 -2.11 10.14 7.91
N PHE A 60 -1.38 10.14 9.01
CA PHE A 60 -0.02 9.60 9.05
C PHE A 60 0.00 8.09 8.77
N SER A 61 -0.92 7.33 9.37
CA SER A 61 -1.08 5.90 9.11
C SER A 61 -1.39 5.63 7.64
N LEU A 62 -2.31 6.41 7.04
CA LEU A 62 -2.61 6.35 5.61
C LEU A 62 -1.34 6.57 4.78
N PHE A 63 -0.60 7.64 5.07
CA PHE A 63 0.64 7.98 4.36
C PHE A 63 1.64 6.83 4.38
N ILE A 64 1.90 6.24 5.55
CA ILE A 64 2.81 5.09 5.69
C ILE A 64 2.32 3.88 4.89
N LYS A 65 1.02 3.61 4.88
CA LYS A 65 0.44 2.49 4.12
C LYS A 65 0.52 2.67 2.60
N VAL A 66 0.48 3.91 2.10
CA VAL A 66 0.44 4.18 0.65
C VAL A 66 1.76 4.63 0.04
N ILE A 67 2.76 5.04 0.83
CA ILE A 67 4.04 5.54 0.29
C ILE A 67 4.77 4.48 -0.56
N ASN A 68 4.69 3.21 -0.16
CA ASN A 68 5.32 2.12 -0.88
C ASN A 68 4.70 1.89 -2.28
N PRO A 69 3.38 1.64 -2.45
CA PRO A 69 2.79 1.51 -3.78
C PRO A 69 2.94 2.77 -4.65
N ILE A 70 2.95 3.98 -4.06
CA ILE A 70 3.25 5.22 -4.79
C ILE A 70 4.68 5.19 -5.34
N THR A 71 5.67 4.86 -4.50
CA THR A 71 7.07 4.82 -4.90
C THR A 71 7.31 3.79 -6.00
N ILE A 72 6.76 2.58 -5.85
CA ILE A 72 6.87 1.50 -6.83
C ILE A 72 6.25 1.91 -8.17
N SER A 73 5.03 2.47 -8.15
CA SER A 73 4.31 2.84 -9.37
C SER A 73 5.01 3.95 -10.14
N LEU A 74 5.40 5.03 -9.47
CA LEU A 74 6.12 6.15 -10.08
C LEU A 74 7.48 5.70 -10.63
N TYR A 75 8.28 4.99 -9.82
CA TYR A 75 9.58 4.50 -10.27
C TYR A 75 9.43 3.61 -11.51
N THR A 76 8.50 2.66 -11.48
CA THR A 76 8.26 1.75 -12.61
C THR A 76 7.84 2.53 -13.85
N PHE A 77 6.92 3.48 -13.72
CA PHE A 77 6.43 4.28 -14.84
C PHE A 77 7.55 5.00 -15.59
N PHE A 78 8.44 5.68 -14.86
CA PHE A 78 9.53 6.44 -15.46
C PHE A 78 10.69 5.57 -15.95
N THR A 79 11.01 4.49 -15.24
CA THR A 79 12.24 3.74 -15.50
C THR A 79 12.04 2.51 -16.37
N ILE A 80 10.82 1.96 -16.46
CA ILE A 80 10.62 0.66 -17.11
C ILE A 80 11.02 0.68 -18.56
N LYS A 81 10.88 1.83 -19.29
CA LYS A 81 11.28 2.01 -20.69
C LYS A 81 12.79 2.13 -20.91
N LYS A 82 13.53 2.66 -19.93
CA LYS A 82 14.98 2.90 -20.02
C LYS A 82 15.81 1.75 -19.44
N TYR A 83 15.44 1.26 -18.26
CA TYR A 83 16.24 0.28 -17.50
C TYR A 83 15.62 -1.13 -17.47
N GLY A 84 14.33 -1.25 -17.81
CA GLY A 84 13.61 -2.52 -17.70
C GLY A 84 13.50 -2.99 -16.24
N ILE A 85 13.19 -4.28 -16.05
CA ILE A 85 13.09 -4.91 -14.73
C ILE A 85 14.34 -5.76 -14.50
N ASN A 86 15.23 -5.28 -13.63
CA ASN A 86 16.48 -5.97 -13.28
C ASN A 86 16.39 -6.61 -11.88
N LYS A 87 17.43 -7.36 -11.50
CA LYS A 87 17.47 -8.04 -10.19
C LYS A 87 17.41 -7.04 -9.03
N THR A 88 18.05 -5.87 -9.16
CA THR A 88 18.05 -4.82 -8.15
C THR A 88 16.67 -4.24 -7.91
N TYR A 89 15.90 -3.96 -8.97
CA TYR A 89 14.50 -3.55 -8.89
C TYR A 89 13.68 -4.56 -8.08
N LYS A 90 13.81 -5.84 -8.42
CA LYS A 90 13.05 -6.92 -7.76
C LYS A 90 13.40 -7.04 -6.28
N LEU A 91 14.70 -6.98 -5.96
CA LEU A 91 15.18 -7.07 -4.58
C LEU A 91 14.67 -5.88 -3.76
N PHE A 92 14.87 -4.66 -4.25
CA PHE A 92 14.53 -3.44 -3.52
C PHE A 92 13.02 -3.32 -3.31
N PHE A 93 12.23 -3.32 -4.38
CA PHE A 93 10.77 -3.16 -4.28
C PHE A 93 10.06 -4.40 -3.74
N GLY A 94 10.64 -5.59 -3.95
CA GLY A 94 10.15 -6.81 -3.31
C GLY A 94 10.32 -6.75 -1.78
N ALA A 95 11.51 -6.34 -1.30
CA ALA A 95 11.75 -6.18 0.14
C ALA A 95 10.86 -5.09 0.75
N MET A 96 10.73 -3.92 0.11
CA MET A 96 9.82 -2.86 0.59
C MET A 96 8.36 -3.34 0.70
N THR A 97 7.90 -4.10 -0.29
CA THR A 97 6.54 -4.68 -0.27
C THR A 97 6.40 -5.74 0.81
N LEU A 98 7.42 -6.58 1.03
CA LEU A 98 7.42 -7.55 2.12
C LEU A 98 7.36 -6.87 3.50
N ILE A 99 8.14 -5.81 3.72
CA ILE A 99 8.09 -5.01 4.95
C ILE A 99 6.68 -4.42 5.13
N SER A 100 6.06 -3.92 4.05
CA SER A 100 4.69 -3.40 4.11
C SER A 100 3.67 -4.46 4.51
N ILE A 101 3.81 -5.69 4.00
CA ILE A 101 2.95 -6.84 4.37
C ILE A 101 3.14 -7.19 5.84
N VAL A 102 4.39 -7.26 6.32
CA VAL A 102 4.70 -7.58 7.71
C VAL A 102 4.14 -6.52 8.65
N ASN A 103 4.35 -5.24 8.35
CA ASN A 103 3.79 -4.13 9.14
C ASN A 103 2.26 -4.16 9.16
N LEU A 104 1.63 -4.44 8.02
CA LEU A 104 0.18 -4.59 7.96
C LEU A 104 -0.25 -5.79 8.81
N PHE A 105 0.37 -6.96 8.67
CA PHE A 105 0.04 -8.15 9.45
C PHE A 105 0.10 -7.90 10.97
N PHE A 106 1.12 -7.17 11.43
CA PHE A 106 1.26 -6.80 12.85
C PHE A 106 0.33 -5.67 13.31
N SER A 107 -0.48 -5.08 12.43
CA SER A 107 -1.53 -4.14 12.84
C SER A 107 -2.73 -4.82 13.51
N PHE A 108 -2.82 -6.15 13.39
CA PHE A 108 -3.84 -7.02 14.02
C PHE A 108 -5.28 -6.49 13.90
N SER A 109 -5.61 -5.82 12.79
CA SER A 109 -6.92 -5.21 12.56
C SER A 109 -7.92 -6.24 12.02
N ILE A 110 -8.06 -7.37 12.71
CA ILE A 110 -8.76 -8.61 12.29
C ILE A 110 -10.25 -8.38 11.98
N GLY A 111 -10.87 -7.35 12.56
CA GLY A 111 -12.27 -6.98 12.26
C GLY A 111 -12.47 -6.13 11.01
N SER A 112 -11.40 -5.63 10.38
CA SER A 112 -11.48 -4.70 9.23
C SER A 112 -11.45 -5.45 7.90
N VAL A 113 -12.46 -5.26 7.06
CA VAL A 113 -12.44 -5.78 5.68
C VAL A 113 -11.30 -5.15 4.87
N PHE A 114 -10.99 -3.86 5.11
CA PHE A 114 -9.91 -3.14 4.46
C PHE A 114 -8.53 -3.70 4.82
N TYR A 115 -8.38 -4.24 6.03
CA TYR A 115 -7.16 -4.93 6.45
C TYR A 115 -6.88 -6.15 5.56
N TYR A 116 -7.87 -7.04 5.40
CA TYR A 116 -7.70 -8.24 4.57
C TYR A 116 -7.51 -7.91 3.09
N LEU A 117 -8.30 -6.97 2.55
CA LEU A 117 -8.15 -6.51 1.17
C LEU A 117 -6.77 -5.89 0.94
N GLY A 118 -6.33 -5.03 1.85
CA GLY A 118 -4.99 -4.41 1.80
C GLY A 118 -3.88 -5.46 1.81
N LEU A 119 -4.02 -6.52 2.63
CA LEU A 119 -3.04 -7.59 2.74
C LEU A 119 -2.98 -8.43 1.46
N ILE A 120 -4.14 -8.82 0.91
CA ILE A 120 -4.24 -9.57 -0.35
C ILE A 120 -3.63 -8.75 -1.51
N LEU A 121 -3.94 -7.46 -1.60
CA LEU A 121 -3.43 -6.60 -2.66
C LEU A 121 -1.91 -6.42 -2.57
N ASN A 122 -1.35 -6.25 -1.37
CA ASN A 122 0.11 -6.17 -1.18
C ASN A 122 0.81 -7.50 -1.52
N ILE A 123 0.21 -8.66 -1.16
CA ILE A 123 0.72 -9.97 -1.59
C ILE A 123 0.72 -10.07 -3.12
N PHE A 124 -0.37 -9.65 -3.77
CA PHE A 124 -0.46 -9.69 -5.22
C PHE A 124 0.58 -8.77 -5.89
N LEU A 125 0.82 -7.58 -5.33
CA LEU A 125 1.89 -6.68 -5.77
C LEU A 125 3.27 -7.35 -5.67
N LEU A 126 3.57 -8.01 -4.55
CA LEU A 126 4.82 -8.75 -4.35
C LEU A 126 5.01 -9.87 -5.38
N ILE A 127 3.96 -10.64 -5.65
CA ILE A 127 3.96 -11.70 -6.66
C ILE A 127 4.26 -11.12 -8.05
N VAL A 128 3.62 -10.00 -8.41
CA VAL A 128 3.86 -9.35 -9.71
C VAL A 128 5.30 -8.88 -9.84
N ILE A 129 5.85 -8.21 -8.82
CA ILE A 129 7.24 -7.71 -8.80
C ILE A 129 8.24 -8.87 -8.97
N THR A 130 8.03 -9.97 -8.25
CA THR A 130 8.99 -11.09 -8.20
C THR A 130 8.95 -11.96 -9.46
N ARG A 131 7.75 -12.28 -9.98
CA ARG A 131 7.55 -13.22 -11.10
C ARG A 131 7.89 -12.68 -12.50
N GLN A 132 8.17 -11.38 -12.66
CA GLN A 132 8.48 -10.85 -13.99
C GLN A 132 9.86 -11.33 -14.48
N GLU A 133 9.92 -12.41 -15.26
CA GLU A 133 11.17 -12.90 -15.85
C GLU A 133 11.65 -12.00 -17.01
N ARG A 134 12.96 -12.09 -17.29
CA ARG A 134 13.73 -11.22 -18.20
C ARG A 134 13.40 -11.46 -19.67
#